data_AF-A0A951JE39-F1
#
_entry.id   AF-A0A951JE39-F1
#
_cell.length_a   1.000
_cell.length_b   1.000
_cell.length_c   1.000
_cell.angle_alpha   90.00
_cell.angle_beta   90.00
_cell.angle_gamma   90.00
#
_symmetry.space_group_name_H-M   'P 1'
#
loop_
_entity.id
_entity.type
_entity.pdbx_description
1 polymer ?
#
loop_
_entity_poly.entity_id
_entity_poly.type
_entity_poly.pdbx_seq_one_letter_code
_entity_poly.pdbx_strand_id
1 'polypeptide(L)'
;MRNDNLLMLAAAAAFVGASGALANGTYRAESNPAAHAAAAPAPGRPVLRTARAVLDGVGVESAVEKARVQTALETLGKSVHRQSDPNALRMAFQAYYNYKAANPHKVKKPYLYYVDYGLGNTTPRGYVFDMEKLTVVDGPFTVAHGRGSASPSESKPTRFSNRQGSNATSLGLYLAQETYGFSGKAGGKRYTSVGLRLQGLSGSYNSAARVRGVVAHGAPYVTASRAGRSEGCPAMEQGRARELLPKISGGGLVFLFSPLDRTWMRSDPWASRDVGRSTRSNG
;
A
#
# COMPACT_ATOMS: atom_id res chain seq x y z
N MET A 1 30.62 -45.46 -10.88
CA MET A 1 30.93 -45.78 -12.29
C MET A 1 29.71 -45.45 -13.13
N ARG A 2 29.90 -44.66 -14.21
CA ARG A 2 28.93 -44.16 -15.22
C ARG A 2 27.93 -43.12 -14.67
N ASN A 3 28.16 -41.80 -14.75
CA ASN A 3 28.29 -40.89 -15.91
C ASN A 3 27.22 -41.11 -16.97
N ASP A 4 26.35 -40.10 -17.16
CA ASP A 4 25.99 -39.55 -18.47
C ASP A 4 25.56 -38.07 -18.33
N ASN A 5 26.36 -37.22 -18.97
CA ASN A 5 26.13 -35.81 -19.26
C ASN A 5 25.14 -35.70 -20.44
N LEU A 6 24.28 -34.68 -20.44
CA LEU A 6 23.80 -34.11 -21.69
C LEU A 6 23.77 -32.57 -21.62
N LEU A 7 24.73 -31.99 -22.33
CA LEU A 7 24.79 -30.60 -22.79
C LEU A 7 23.74 -30.37 -23.88
N MET A 8 23.13 -29.18 -23.89
CA MET A 8 22.72 -28.50 -25.14
C MET A 8 23.00 -26.98 -25.01
N LEU A 9 23.99 -26.54 -25.79
CA LEU A 9 24.21 -25.19 -26.34
C LEU A 9 22.99 -24.77 -27.22
N ALA A 10 22.76 -23.55 -27.70
CA ALA A 10 23.27 -22.19 -27.59
C ALA A 10 22.32 -21.31 -28.45
N ALA A 11 22.23 -20.00 -28.20
CA ALA A 11 22.05 -18.98 -29.25
C ALA A 11 22.27 -17.57 -28.67
N ALA A 12 23.39 -16.97 -29.05
CA ALA A 12 23.67 -15.55 -28.88
C ALA A 12 23.30 -14.81 -30.18
N ALA A 13 22.80 -13.58 -30.05
CA ALA A 13 22.79 -12.62 -31.14
C ALA A 13 23.21 -11.25 -30.58
N ALA A 14 24.38 -10.80 -31.03
CA ALA A 14 24.89 -9.46 -30.85
C ALA A 14 24.48 -8.60 -32.06
N PHE A 15 24.21 -7.32 -31.83
CA PHE A 15 24.28 -6.29 -32.88
C PHE A 15 25.11 -5.11 -32.36
N VAL A 16 26.17 -4.83 -33.10
CA VAL A 16 27.09 -3.70 -32.98
C VAL A 16 26.65 -2.61 -33.95
N GLY A 17 26.79 -1.35 -33.55
CA GLY A 17 26.62 -0.18 -34.42
C GLY A 17 27.13 1.10 -33.76
N ALA A 18 28.44 1.33 -33.86
CA ALA A 18 29.23 2.55 -33.65
C ALA A 18 28.81 3.69 -34.61
N SER A 19 29.21 4.98 -34.58
CA SER A 19 29.97 5.92 -33.72
C SER A 19 30.00 7.27 -34.49
N GLY A 20 30.34 8.39 -33.82
CA GLY A 20 30.82 9.65 -34.44
C GLY A 20 30.17 10.90 -33.82
N ALA A 21 30.78 11.68 -32.92
CA ALA A 21 32.03 12.48 -32.90
C ALA A 21 31.91 13.90 -33.51
N LEU A 22 31.81 14.88 -32.59
CA LEU A 22 32.42 16.23 -32.49
C LEU A 22 32.78 17.04 -33.76
N ALA A 23 32.40 18.33 -33.77
CA ALA A 23 33.31 19.46 -34.06
C ALA A 23 32.66 20.85 -33.80
N ASN A 24 33.44 21.74 -33.18
CA ASN A 24 33.24 23.19 -33.07
C ASN A 24 33.52 23.91 -34.40
N GLY A 25 32.95 25.10 -34.61
CA GLY A 25 33.38 26.00 -35.69
C GLY A 25 32.61 27.32 -35.76
N THR A 26 33.25 28.40 -35.31
CA THR A 26 32.87 29.81 -35.42
C THR A 26 32.89 30.32 -36.86
N TYR A 27 31.97 31.20 -37.28
CA TYR A 27 32.23 32.23 -38.31
C TYR A 27 31.33 33.47 -38.14
N ARG A 28 31.86 34.60 -38.60
CA ARG A 28 31.52 36.01 -38.28
C ARG A 28 30.93 36.72 -39.52
N ALA A 29 30.11 37.73 -39.24
CA ALA A 29 30.03 39.06 -39.88
C ALA A 29 29.22 39.33 -41.18
N GLU A 30 28.71 40.57 -41.21
CA GLU A 30 28.15 41.41 -42.31
C GLU A 30 26.64 41.23 -42.63
N SER A 31 25.78 42.26 -42.77
CA SER A 31 25.87 43.73 -42.77
C SER A 31 24.45 44.35 -42.70
N ASN A 32 24.30 45.53 -42.09
CA ASN A 32 23.12 46.44 -42.00
C ASN A 32 22.80 47.11 -43.39
N PRO A 33 21.79 48.01 -43.66
CA PRO A 33 20.95 48.82 -42.74
C PRO A 33 19.49 49.23 -43.11
N ALA A 34 18.81 49.87 -42.13
CA ALA A 34 17.84 51.01 -42.21
C ALA A 34 16.51 50.86 -42.99
N ALA A 35 15.37 51.50 -42.68
CA ALA A 35 14.85 52.34 -41.59
C ALA A 35 13.33 52.57 -41.87
N HIS A 36 12.50 52.81 -40.85
CA HIS A 36 11.62 54.00 -40.74
C HIS A 36 10.79 53.99 -39.44
N ALA A 37 10.68 55.18 -38.87
CA ALA A 37 10.18 55.51 -37.54
C ALA A 37 8.65 55.69 -37.48
N ALA A 38 8.06 55.56 -36.27
CA ALA A 38 7.09 56.53 -35.74
C ALA A 38 6.67 56.23 -34.27
N ALA A 39 6.89 57.24 -33.41
CA ALA A 39 6.08 57.74 -32.29
C ALA A 39 5.41 56.81 -31.24
N ALA A 40 5.68 57.09 -29.95
CA ALA A 40 4.92 56.63 -28.78
C ALA A 40 3.59 57.38 -28.62
N PRO A 41 2.58 56.79 -27.93
CA PRO A 41 2.19 57.39 -26.64
C PRO A 41 1.64 56.44 -25.54
N ALA A 42 1.74 56.96 -24.30
CA ALA A 42 0.89 56.80 -23.10
C ALA A 42 0.98 55.54 -22.18
N PRO A 43 0.97 55.73 -20.84
CA PRO A 43 0.94 54.65 -19.86
C PRO A 43 -0.46 54.03 -19.73
N GLY A 44 -0.56 52.74 -20.02
CA GLY A 44 -1.78 51.95 -19.88
C GLY A 44 -2.12 51.68 -18.40
N ARG A 45 -3.43 51.77 -18.09
CA ARG A 45 -4.06 51.35 -16.83
C ARG A 45 -3.66 49.91 -16.45
N PRO A 46 -3.65 49.53 -15.17
CA PRO A 46 -3.33 48.18 -14.77
C PRO A 46 -4.39 47.23 -15.32
N VAL A 47 -4.01 46.42 -16.30
CA VAL A 47 -4.79 45.27 -16.71
C VAL A 47 -4.77 44.32 -15.52
N LEU A 48 -5.95 44.08 -14.94
CA LEU A 48 -6.15 43.06 -13.93
C LEU A 48 -5.66 41.73 -14.53
N ARG A 49 -4.42 41.34 -14.22
CA ARG A 49 -3.92 40.00 -14.50
C ARG A 49 -4.81 39.06 -13.70
N THR A 50 -5.79 38.46 -14.37
CA THR A 50 -6.45 37.27 -13.83
C THR A 50 -5.35 36.24 -13.64
N ALA A 51 -4.93 36.06 -12.39
CA ALA A 51 -4.04 35.00 -11.99
C ALA A 51 -4.80 33.69 -12.16
N ARG A 52 -4.86 33.17 -13.39
CA ARG A 52 -5.11 31.75 -13.61
C ARG A 52 -3.80 31.06 -13.29
N ALA A 53 -3.54 30.91 -11.99
CA ALA A 53 -2.51 30.03 -11.49
C ALA A 53 -2.80 28.66 -12.08
N VAL A 54 -1.92 28.18 -12.94
CA VAL A 54 -1.80 26.76 -13.26
C VAL A 54 -1.42 26.11 -11.93
N LEU A 55 -2.41 25.68 -11.16
CA LEU A 55 -2.19 24.76 -10.06
C LEU A 55 -1.72 23.48 -10.73
N ASP A 56 -0.43 23.18 -10.63
CA ASP A 56 0.12 21.93 -11.16
C ASP A 56 -0.77 20.77 -10.67
N GLY A 57 -1.25 19.93 -11.59
CA GLY A 57 -2.32 18.94 -11.32
C GLY A 57 -2.07 18.04 -10.11
N VAL A 58 -0.79 17.84 -9.75
CA VAL A 58 -0.35 17.13 -8.55
C VAL A 58 -0.88 17.76 -7.25
N GLY A 59 -0.97 19.09 -7.18
CA GLY A 59 -1.50 19.81 -6.01
C GLY A 59 -3.02 19.66 -5.86
N VAL A 60 -3.76 19.59 -6.97
CA VAL A 60 -5.21 19.41 -6.97
C VAL A 60 -5.58 17.97 -6.61
N GLU A 61 -4.91 16.97 -7.21
CA GLU A 61 -5.09 15.56 -6.85
C GLU A 61 -4.81 15.33 -5.36
N SER A 62 -3.79 15.99 -4.83
CA SER A 62 -3.50 15.98 -3.39
C SER A 62 -4.65 16.49 -2.52
N ALA A 63 -5.26 17.61 -2.89
CA ALA A 63 -6.37 18.19 -2.15
C ALA A 63 -7.61 17.29 -2.18
N VAL A 64 -7.90 16.66 -3.34
CA VAL A 64 -9.03 15.73 -3.50
C VAL A 64 -8.88 14.51 -2.60
N GLU A 65 -7.71 13.87 -2.57
CA GLU A 65 -7.52 12.70 -1.71
C GLU A 65 -7.55 13.07 -0.22
N LYS A 66 -7.06 14.26 0.17
CA LYS A 66 -7.22 14.77 1.55
C LYS A 66 -8.69 14.94 1.94
N ALA A 67 -9.50 15.52 1.04
CA ALA A 67 -10.94 15.67 1.27
C ALA A 67 -11.64 14.31 1.43
N ARG A 68 -11.32 13.34 0.57
CA ARG A 68 -11.86 11.97 0.67
C ARG A 68 -11.49 11.28 1.99
N VAL A 69 -10.24 11.40 2.43
CA VAL A 69 -9.79 10.89 3.73
C VAL A 69 -10.62 11.51 4.86
N GLN A 70 -10.80 12.84 4.83
CA GLN A 70 -11.57 13.56 5.84
C GLN A 70 -13.03 13.09 5.88
N THR A 71 -13.70 13.01 4.73
CA THR A 71 -15.08 12.49 4.63
C THR A 71 -15.19 11.05 5.14
N ALA A 72 -14.22 10.19 4.80
CA ALA A 72 -14.19 8.82 5.28
C ALA A 72 -14.02 8.75 6.80
N LEU A 73 -13.15 9.59 7.39
CA LEU A 73 -12.97 9.68 8.84
C LEU A 73 -14.25 10.13 9.55
N GLU A 74 -14.93 11.15 9.03
CA GLU A 74 -16.18 11.67 9.60
C GLU A 74 -17.31 10.65 9.57
N THR A 75 -17.37 9.86 8.49
CA THR A 75 -18.42 8.87 8.25
C THR A 75 -18.16 7.56 9.00
N LEU A 76 -16.98 6.96 8.80
CA LEU A 76 -16.65 5.63 9.33
C LEU A 76 -16.03 5.68 10.72
N GLY A 77 -15.40 6.78 11.12
CA GLY A 77 -14.65 6.87 12.38
C GLY A 77 -15.52 6.64 13.61
N LYS A 78 -16.80 7.01 13.56
CA LYS A 78 -17.78 6.79 14.64
C LYS A 78 -18.16 5.33 14.81
N SER A 79 -18.06 4.51 13.76
CA SER A 79 -18.37 3.08 13.80
C SER A 79 -17.21 2.22 14.32
N VAL A 80 -16.03 2.80 14.50
CA VAL A 80 -14.85 2.09 14.98
C VAL A 80 -14.69 2.33 16.49
N HIS A 81 -15.06 1.33 17.28
CA HIS A 81 -15.18 1.45 18.74
C HIS A 81 -13.86 1.80 19.45
N ARG A 82 -12.76 1.13 19.09
CA ARG A 82 -11.47 1.28 19.76
C ARG A 82 -10.34 1.28 18.74
N GLN A 83 -9.48 2.29 18.83
CA GLN A 83 -8.23 2.39 18.10
C GLN A 83 -7.09 2.41 19.11
N SER A 84 -5.93 1.86 18.73
CA SER A 84 -4.72 1.94 19.55
C SER A 84 -4.00 3.29 19.44
N ASP A 85 -4.29 4.05 18.38
CA ASP A 85 -3.72 5.35 18.08
C ASP A 85 -4.74 6.21 17.32
N PRO A 86 -4.87 7.52 17.61
CA PRO A 86 -5.82 8.40 16.91
C PRO A 86 -5.56 8.50 15.39
N ASN A 87 -4.36 8.14 14.93
CA ASN A 87 -3.98 8.20 13.53
C ASN A 87 -4.23 6.90 12.77
N ALA A 88 -4.66 5.83 13.45
CA ALA A 88 -4.71 4.49 12.87
C ALA A 88 -5.64 4.41 11.64
N LEU A 89 -6.89 4.88 11.78
CA LEU A 89 -7.82 4.97 10.64
C LEU A 89 -7.38 5.98 9.59
N ARG A 90 -6.86 7.13 10.01
CA ARG A 90 -6.39 8.16 9.08
C ARG A 90 -5.32 7.61 8.16
N MET A 91 -4.33 6.89 8.71
CA MET A 91 -3.28 6.22 7.96
C MET A 91 -3.83 5.14 7.03
N ALA A 92 -4.80 4.34 7.49
CA ALA A 92 -5.44 3.32 6.66
C ALA A 92 -6.16 3.93 5.45
N PHE A 93 -6.93 4.99 5.66
CA PHE A 93 -7.68 5.67 4.60
C PHE A 93 -6.77 6.44 3.66
N GLN A 94 -5.72 7.11 4.18
CA GLN A 94 -4.68 7.72 3.36
C GLN A 94 -4.02 6.68 2.46
N ALA A 95 -3.62 5.53 3.00
CA ALA A 95 -3.00 4.47 2.21
C ALA A 95 -3.93 3.95 1.10
N TYR A 96 -5.23 3.77 1.42
CA TYR A 96 -6.23 3.35 0.44
C TYR A 96 -6.36 4.34 -0.72
N TYR A 97 -6.63 5.62 -0.42
CA TYR A 97 -6.89 6.64 -1.42
C TYR A 97 -5.65 6.97 -2.25
N ASN A 98 -4.48 7.11 -1.61
CA ASN A 98 -3.22 7.36 -2.29
C ASN A 98 -2.85 6.23 -3.28
N TYR A 99 -2.99 4.97 -2.85
CA TYR A 99 -2.68 3.85 -3.72
C TYR A 99 -3.69 3.70 -4.86
N LYS A 100 -4.98 3.90 -4.60
CA LYS A 100 -6.05 3.87 -5.60
C LYS A 100 -5.85 4.95 -6.67
N ALA A 101 -5.54 6.19 -6.26
CA ALA A 101 -5.27 7.29 -7.18
C ALA A 101 -4.06 7.00 -8.09
N ALA A 102 -2.97 6.47 -7.52
CA ALA A 102 -1.76 6.13 -8.28
C ALA A 102 -1.90 4.84 -9.12
N ASN A 103 -2.84 3.95 -8.80
CA ASN A 103 -2.98 2.64 -9.44
C ASN A 103 -4.46 2.26 -9.68
N PRO A 104 -5.24 3.06 -10.41
CA PRO A 104 -6.70 2.87 -10.53
C PRO A 104 -7.06 1.50 -11.14
N HIS A 105 -6.25 0.98 -12.06
CA HIS A 105 -6.49 -0.32 -12.70
C HIS A 105 -6.19 -1.54 -11.80
N LYS A 106 -5.49 -1.35 -10.67
CA LYS A 106 -5.18 -2.43 -9.72
C LYS A 106 -6.23 -2.55 -8.63
N VAL A 107 -6.80 -1.43 -8.18
CA VAL A 107 -7.82 -1.40 -7.12
C VAL A 107 -9.21 -1.54 -7.74
N LYS A 108 -9.62 -2.80 -7.98
CA LYS A 108 -10.87 -3.15 -8.66
C LYS A 108 -12.04 -3.41 -7.72
N LYS A 109 -11.80 -3.47 -6.41
CA LYS A 109 -12.82 -3.66 -5.39
C LYS A 109 -12.84 -2.46 -4.44
N PRO A 110 -14.01 -2.03 -3.94
CA PRO A 110 -14.09 -0.91 -3.01
C PRO A 110 -13.67 -1.28 -1.58
N TYR A 111 -13.25 -2.52 -1.33
CA TYR A 111 -13.05 -3.01 0.03
C TYR A 111 -11.66 -2.73 0.60
N LEU A 112 -11.64 -2.30 1.86
CA LEU A 112 -10.45 -2.18 2.70
C LEU A 112 -10.59 -3.11 3.92
N TYR A 113 -9.77 -4.14 3.99
CA TYR A 113 -9.61 -4.96 5.20
C TYR A 113 -8.55 -4.34 6.11
N TYR A 114 -8.99 -3.79 7.24
CA TYR A 114 -8.17 -3.08 8.20
C TYR A 114 -7.94 -3.93 9.46
N VAL A 115 -6.72 -3.90 10.00
CA VAL A 115 -6.38 -4.54 11.29
C VAL A 115 -5.49 -3.62 12.13
N ASP A 116 -5.88 -3.40 13.39
CA ASP A 116 -5.12 -2.65 14.40
C ASP A 116 -4.36 -3.56 15.36
N TYR A 117 -3.09 -3.83 15.07
CA TYR A 117 -2.20 -4.61 15.93
C TYR A 117 -1.60 -3.84 17.11
N GLY A 118 -1.98 -2.57 17.33
CA GLY A 118 -1.74 -1.94 18.63
C GLY A 118 -2.69 -2.43 19.72
N LEU A 119 -3.74 -3.17 19.35
CA LEU A 119 -4.67 -3.83 20.28
C LEU A 119 -4.28 -5.28 20.56
N GLY A 120 -4.69 -5.82 21.71
CA GLY A 120 -4.42 -7.20 22.12
C GLY A 120 -5.25 -8.24 21.36
N ASN A 121 -4.87 -9.52 21.45
CA ASN A 121 -5.53 -10.62 20.75
C ASN A 121 -6.89 -11.05 21.32
N THR A 122 -7.28 -10.53 22.48
CA THR A 122 -8.63 -10.66 23.04
C THR A 122 -9.50 -9.43 22.74
N THR A 123 -8.97 -8.43 22.06
CA THR A 123 -9.70 -7.23 21.66
C THR A 123 -10.05 -7.33 20.18
N PRO A 124 -11.33 -7.17 19.81
CA PRO A 124 -11.72 -6.99 18.42
C PRO A 124 -10.94 -5.82 17.80
N ARG A 125 -10.26 -6.09 16.68
CA ARG A 125 -9.26 -5.22 16.07
C ARG A 125 -9.26 -5.24 14.53
N GLY A 126 -10.16 -6.01 13.92
CA GLY A 126 -10.33 -6.11 12.48
C GLY A 126 -11.67 -5.52 12.04
N TYR A 127 -11.65 -4.89 10.86
CA TYR A 127 -12.81 -4.33 10.18
C TYR A 127 -12.67 -4.54 8.67
N VAL A 128 -13.79 -4.67 7.96
CA VAL A 128 -13.85 -4.52 6.51
C VAL A 128 -14.76 -3.36 6.18
N PHE A 129 -14.24 -2.39 5.42
CA PHE A 129 -14.97 -1.22 4.97
C PHE A 129 -15.28 -1.33 3.48
N ASP A 130 -16.43 -0.81 3.07
CA ASP A 130 -16.71 -0.41 1.69
C ASP A 130 -16.33 1.07 1.56
N MET A 131 -15.21 1.35 0.91
CA MET A 131 -14.63 2.70 0.79
C MET A 131 -15.29 3.55 -0.31
N GLU A 132 -16.19 2.96 -1.10
CA GLU A 132 -17.00 3.68 -2.08
C GLU A 132 -18.32 4.13 -1.44
N LYS A 133 -18.97 3.24 -0.70
CA LYS A 133 -20.22 3.54 0.03
C LYS A 133 -19.98 4.17 1.40
N LEU A 134 -18.74 4.15 1.88
CA LEU A 134 -18.34 4.57 3.23
C LEU A 134 -19.16 3.87 4.32
N THR A 135 -19.28 2.54 4.22
CA THR A 135 -19.98 1.71 5.21
C THR A 135 -19.06 0.64 5.81
N VAL A 136 -19.39 0.20 7.02
CA VAL A 136 -18.77 -1.00 7.61
C VAL A 136 -19.46 -2.22 7.01
N VAL A 137 -18.70 -3.06 6.31
CA VAL A 137 -19.18 -4.33 5.76
C VAL A 137 -19.24 -5.40 6.84
N ASP A 138 -18.20 -5.47 7.67
CA ASP A 138 -18.14 -6.33 8.84
C ASP A 138 -17.13 -5.78 9.85
N GLY A 139 -17.38 -6.00 11.14
CA GLY A 139 -16.54 -5.53 12.23
C GLY A 139 -17.33 -4.99 13.42
N PRO A 140 -16.69 -4.88 14.59
CA PRO A 140 -15.32 -5.31 14.87
C PRO A 140 -15.19 -6.84 15.02
N PHE A 141 -13.99 -7.38 14.75
CA PHE A 141 -13.68 -8.79 15.03
C PHE A 141 -12.24 -9.03 15.46
N THR A 142 -11.97 -10.18 16.08
CA THR A 142 -10.61 -10.58 16.46
C THR A 142 -9.82 -11.05 15.24
N VAL A 143 -8.53 -10.75 15.23
CA VAL A 143 -7.61 -11.15 14.16
C VAL A 143 -6.32 -11.66 14.79
N ALA A 144 -5.75 -12.77 14.34
CA ALA A 144 -4.46 -13.27 14.82
C ALA A 144 -3.29 -12.44 14.27
N HIS A 145 -2.20 -12.38 15.04
CA HIS A 145 -0.90 -11.91 14.58
C HIS A 145 0.09 -13.08 14.52
N GLY A 146 1.27 -12.84 13.93
CA GLY A 146 2.35 -13.83 13.89
C GLY A 146 2.94 -14.11 15.27
N ARG A 147 3.23 -15.37 15.58
CA ARG A 147 3.83 -15.76 16.87
C ARG A 147 5.17 -15.09 17.15
N GLY A 148 5.92 -14.72 16.11
CA GLY A 148 7.20 -14.01 16.24
C GLY A 148 7.06 -12.51 16.53
N SER A 149 5.82 -12.02 16.70
CA SER A 149 5.53 -10.61 17.00
C SER A 149 5.34 -10.30 18.48
N ALA A 150 5.25 -11.29 19.35
CA ALA A 150 5.11 -11.11 20.80
C ALA A 150 5.65 -12.35 21.53
N SER A 151 6.10 -12.21 22.78
CA SER A 151 6.36 -13.38 23.62
C SER A 151 5.07 -14.17 23.88
N PRO A 152 5.13 -15.48 24.25
CA PRO A 152 3.93 -16.30 24.46
C PRO A 152 2.93 -15.73 25.48
N SER A 153 3.40 -15.01 26.50
CA SER A 153 2.59 -14.40 27.55
C SER A 153 1.95 -13.06 27.16
N GLU A 154 2.38 -12.44 26.06
CA GLU A 154 1.90 -11.12 25.65
C GLU A 154 0.76 -11.20 24.63
N SER A 155 -0.39 -10.58 24.93
CA SER A 155 -1.54 -10.53 24.01
C SER A 155 -1.37 -9.54 22.85
N LYS A 156 -0.49 -8.55 23.01
CA LYS A 156 -0.26 -7.46 22.05
C LYS A 156 1.09 -7.66 21.34
N PRO A 157 1.12 -7.65 19.99
CA PRO A 157 2.37 -7.76 19.25
C PRO A 157 3.21 -6.49 19.41
N THR A 158 4.49 -6.64 19.70
CA THR A 158 5.47 -5.56 19.91
C THR A 158 6.58 -5.56 18.87
N ARG A 159 6.64 -6.58 18.01
CA ARG A 159 7.67 -6.74 16.97
C ARG A 159 7.05 -7.08 15.62
N PHE A 160 7.56 -6.48 14.56
CA PHE A 160 7.11 -6.72 13.19
C PHE A 160 8.32 -7.00 12.29
N SER A 161 8.15 -7.79 11.23
CA SER A 161 9.26 -8.15 10.37
C SER A 161 8.85 -8.58 8.98
N ASN A 162 9.59 -8.10 7.98
CA ASN A 162 9.55 -8.56 6.60
C ASN A 162 10.47 -9.75 6.32
N ARG A 163 11.24 -10.23 7.31
CA ARG A 163 12.23 -11.29 7.09
C ARG A 163 11.57 -12.68 7.00
N GLN A 164 12.03 -13.49 6.06
CA GLN A 164 11.65 -14.91 5.97
C GLN A 164 12.03 -15.66 7.26
N GLY A 165 11.20 -16.62 7.67
CA GLY A 165 11.38 -17.39 8.89
C GLY A 165 11.13 -16.62 10.20
N SER A 166 10.87 -15.31 10.15
CA SER A 166 10.63 -14.51 11.36
C SER A 166 9.35 -14.86 12.12
N ASN A 167 8.39 -15.51 11.44
CA ASN A 167 7.04 -15.79 11.93
C ASN A 167 6.29 -14.57 12.51
N ALA A 168 6.76 -13.37 12.19
CA ALA A 168 6.21 -12.10 12.67
C ALA A 168 5.29 -11.49 11.61
N THR A 169 4.29 -10.76 12.06
CA THR A 169 3.45 -9.94 11.18
C THR A 169 4.33 -8.90 10.46
N SER A 170 4.06 -8.68 9.18
CA SER A 170 4.54 -7.52 8.42
C SER A 170 3.45 -6.45 8.42
N LEU A 171 3.82 -5.18 8.56
CA LEU A 171 2.88 -4.06 8.58
C LEU A 171 2.71 -3.45 7.19
N GLY A 172 1.72 -2.57 7.08
CA GLY A 172 1.49 -1.72 5.91
C GLY A 172 0.39 -2.24 4.99
N LEU A 173 0.40 -1.71 3.76
CA LEU A 173 -0.61 -1.92 2.74
C LEU A 173 -0.29 -3.14 1.87
N TYR A 174 -1.32 -3.88 1.52
CA TYR A 174 -1.26 -5.02 0.61
C TYR A 174 -2.36 -4.93 -0.44
N LEU A 175 -2.05 -5.39 -1.65
CA LEU A 175 -3.05 -5.68 -2.69
C LEU A 175 -3.55 -7.10 -2.52
N ALA A 176 -4.87 -7.26 -2.43
CA ALA A 176 -5.54 -8.55 -2.41
C ALA A 176 -5.54 -9.18 -3.80
N GLN A 177 -4.93 -10.36 -3.90
CA GLN A 177 -4.85 -11.13 -5.14
C GLN A 177 -5.96 -12.18 -5.16
N GLU A 178 -5.66 -13.39 -5.61
CA GLU A 178 -6.59 -14.52 -5.70
C GLU A 178 -6.86 -15.19 -4.33
N THR A 179 -8.08 -15.70 -4.16
CA THR A 179 -8.39 -16.67 -3.10
C THR A 179 -7.99 -18.09 -3.51
N TYR A 180 -7.76 -18.95 -2.53
CA TYR A 180 -7.44 -20.36 -2.75
C TYR A 180 -7.84 -21.21 -1.53
N GLY A 181 -7.84 -22.54 -1.71
CA GLY A 181 -7.99 -23.49 -0.61
C GLY A 181 -6.76 -23.47 0.30
N PHE A 182 -6.91 -22.92 1.51
CA PHE A 182 -5.86 -22.86 2.51
C PHE A 182 -5.84 -24.14 3.35
N SER A 183 -4.64 -24.64 3.64
CA SER A 183 -4.43 -25.72 4.61
C SER A 183 -3.42 -25.26 5.66
N GLY A 184 -3.75 -25.44 6.94
CA GLY A 184 -2.90 -25.10 8.07
C GLY A 184 -2.83 -26.22 9.11
N LYS A 185 -2.08 -25.97 10.18
CA LYS A 185 -2.03 -26.84 11.36
C LYS A 185 -2.35 -26.02 12.62
N ALA A 186 -3.16 -26.58 13.51
CA ALA A 186 -3.51 -26.01 14.81
C ALA A 186 -3.59 -27.13 15.84
N GLY A 187 -2.88 -26.99 16.97
CA GLY A 187 -2.87 -28.03 18.02
C GLY A 187 -2.47 -29.42 17.50
N GLY A 188 -1.51 -29.49 16.57
CA GLY A 188 -1.07 -30.74 15.92
C GLY A 188 -2.01 -31.30 14.84
N LYS A 189 -3.23 -30.76 14.69
CA LYS A 189 -4.22 -31.23 13.71
C LYS A 189 -4.23 -30.35 12.46
N ARG A 190 -4.43 -30.95 11.30
CA ARG A 190 -4.64 -30.23 10.03
C ARG A 190 -6.02 -29.60 10.02
N TYR A 191 -6.16 -28.44 9.38
CA TYR A 191 -7.45 -27.83 9.06
C TYR A 191 -7.41 -27.19 7.67
N THR A 192 -8.58 -27.01 7.07
CA THR A 192 -8.74 -26.32 5.79
C THR A 192 -9.56 -25.05 5.95
N SER A 193 -9.38 -24.09 5.05
CA SER A 193 -10.07 -22.80 5.07
C SER A 193 -9.99 -22.11 3.71
N VAL A 194 -10.49 -20.89 3.61
CA VAL A 194 -10.19 -19.97 2.51
C VAL A 194 -8.96 -19.15 2.89
N GLY A 195 -8.03 -19.03 1.95
CA GLY A 195 -6.90 -18.11 2.01
C GLY A 195 -7.00 -17.06 0.92
N LEU A 196 -6.50 -15.87 1.18
CA LEU A 196 -6.38 -14.75 0.25
C LEU A 196 -4.90 -14.38 0.13
N ARG A 197 -4.37 -14.51 -1.08
CA ARG A 197 -2.98 -14.16 -1.33
C ARG A 197 -2.79 -12.64 -1.33
N LEU A 198 -1.67 -12.21 -0.75
CA LEU A 198 -1.37 -10.79 -0.55
C LEU A 198 -0.07 -10.42 -1.28
N GLN A 199 -0.10 -9.28 -1.96
CA GLN A 199 1.10 -8.61 -2.49
C GLN A 199 1.41 -7.41 -1.60
N GLY A 200 2.60 -7.34 -1.02
CA GLY A 200 3.02 -6.18 -0.22
C GLY A 200 3.28 -4.94 -1.06
N LEU A 201 2.85 -3.78 -0.57
CA LEU A 201 2.96 -2.48 -1.23
C LEU A 201 3.76 -1.44 -0.42
N SER A 202 4.12 -1.75 0.84
CA SER A 202 4.77 -0.84 1.78
C SER A 202 6.29 -1.04 1.81
N GLY A 203 6.92 -1.02 0.64
CA GLY A 203 8.38 -1.10 0.50
C GLY A 203 9.01 -2.24 1.31
N SER A 204 10.06 -1.93 2.07
CA SER A 204 10.79 -2.92 2.88
C SER A 204 9.99 -3.51 4.06
N TYR A 205 8.81 -2.99 4.39
CA TYR A 205 7.98 -3.49 5.51
C TYR A 205 7.22 -4.77 5.17
N ASN A 206 6.86 -4.96 3.90
CA ASN A 206 6.09 -6.12 3.48
C ASN A 206 6.39 -6.65 2.05
N SER A 207 7.43 -6.16 1.38
CA SER A 207 7.80 -6.62 0.03
C SER A 207 8.00 -8.14 -0.09
N ALA A 208 8.38 -8.84 0.98
CA ALA A 208 8.62 -10.28 0.96
C ALA A 208 7.35 -11.11 1.24
N ALA A 209 6.17 -10.49 1.35
CA ALA A 209 4.92 -11.15 1.73
C ALA A 209 4.63 -12.42 0.91
N ARG A 210 4.77 -12.34 -0.42
CA ARG A 210 4.49 -13.48 -1.33
C ARG A 210 5.46 -14.64 -1.11
N VAL A 211 6.77 -14.35 -1.09
CA VAL A 211 7.83 -15.35 -0.83
C VAL A 211 7.71 -15.97 0.57
N ARG A 212 7.21 -15.19 1.53
CA ARG A 212 6.97 -15.66 2.90
C ARG A 212 5.66 -16.44 3.07
N GLY A 213 4.84 -16.55 2.03
CA GLY A 213 3.52 -17.17 2.11
C GLY A 213 2.53 -16.41 3.01
N VAL A 214 2.71 -15.10 3.19
CA VAL A 214 1.78 -14.27 3.97
C VAL A 214 0.47 -14.14 3.20
N VAL A 215 -0.61 -14.61 3.82
CA VAL A 215 -1.98 -14.60 3.28
C VAL A 215 -2.94 -14.16 4.38
N ALA A 216 -4.09 -13.59 4.03
CA ALA A 216 -5.21 -13.53 4.98
C ALA A 216 -5.94 -14.87 4.93
N HIS A 217 -6.36 -15.44 6.07
CA HIS A 217 -7.06 -16.73 6.06
C HIS A 217 -7.99 -16.94 7.25
N GLY A 218 -8.91 -17.89 7.13
CA GLY A 218 -9.67 -18.36 8.28
C GLY A 218 -8.88 -19.37 9.11
N ALA A 219 -9.07 -19.40 10.43
CA ALA A 219 -8.43 -20.35 11.33
C ALA A 219 -9.34 -20.75 12.50
N PRO A 220 -9.32 -22.02 12.94
CA PRO A 220 -10.13 -22.50 14.06
C PRO A 220 -9.63 -21.99 15.42
N TYR A 221 -8.39 -21.51 15.50
CA TYR A 221 -7.83 -20.89 16.70
C TYR A 221 -8.21 -19.41 16.84
N VAL A 222 -9.14 -18.90 16.02
CA VAL A 222 -9.68 -17.55 16.15
C VAL A 222 -11.18 -17.65 16.41
N THR A 223 -11.64 -16.96 17.45
CA THR A 223 -13.04 -16.88 17.89
C THR A 223 -13.42 -15.43 18.17
N ALA A 224 -14.71 -15.14 18.28
CA ALA A 224 -15.23 -13.81 18.58
C ALA A 224 -14.57 -13.13 19.81
N SER A 225 -14.12 -13.90 20.80
CA SER A 225 -13.50 -13.39 22.03
C SER A 225 -11.98 -13.47 22.07
N ARG A 226 -11.34 -14.28 21.21
CA ARG A 226 -9.89 -14.46 21.22
C ARG A 226 -9.33 -14.92 19.89
N ALA A 227 -8.22 -14.31 19.48
CA ALA A 227 -7.37 -14.82 18.42
C ALA A 227 -6.13 -15.52 18.99
N GLY A 228 -5.85 -16.73 18.51
CA GLY A 228 -4.57 -17.39 18.68
C GLY A 228 -3.44 -16.70 17.90
N ARG A 229 -2.42 -17.46 17.52
CA ARG A 229 -1.25 -16.94 16.79
C ARG A 229 -1.05 -17.69 15.48
N SER A 230 -0.78 -16.93 14.43
CA SER A 230 -0.38 -17.44 13.11
C SER A 230 1.16 -17.43 12.97
N GLU A 231 1.65 -17.62 11.75
CA GLU A 231 3.07 -17.45 11.38
C GLU A 231 3.36 -16.11 10.69
N GLY A 232 2.50 -15.11 10.90
CA GLY A 232 2.63 -13.76 10.32
C GLY A 232 1.41 -13.33 9.51
N CYS A 233 0.51 -14.27 9.21
CA CYS A 233 -0.74 -14.06 8.50
C CYS A 233 -1.81 -13.39 9.36
N PRO A 234 -2.56 -12.38 8.85
CA PRO A 234 -3.80 -11.94 9.49
C PRO A 234 -4.85 -13.05 9.38
N ALA A 235 -5.12 -13.76 10.47
CA ALA A 235 -6.11 -14.84 10.51
C ALA A 235 -7.38 -14.42 11.23
N MET A 236 -8.54 -14.85 10.73
CA MET A 236 -9.87 -14.56 11.32
C MET A 236 -10.68 -15.85 11.51
N GLU A 237 -11.90 -15.75 12.04
CA GLU A 237 -12.83 -16.89 12.14
C GLU A 237 -13.09 -17.51 10.76
N GLN A 238 -13.20 -18.84 10.67
CA GLN A 238 -13.36 -19.54 9.38
C GLN A 238 -14.64 -19.14 8.64
N GLY A 239 -15.75 -18.97 9.35
CA GLY A 239 -17.01 -18.49 8.76
C GLY A 239 -16.85 -17.10 8.15
N ARG A 240 -16.24 -16.18 8.92
CA ARG A 240 -15.94 -14.81 8.46
C ARG A 240 -15.02 -14.80 7.25
N ALA A 241 -13.96 -15.62 7.25
CA ALA A 241 -13.04 -15.70 6.13
C ALA A 241 -13.73 -16.18 4.84
N ARG A 242 -14.66 -17.15 4.96
CA ARG A 242 -15.43 -17.66 3.81
C ARG A 242 -16.32 -16.59 3.19
N GLU A 243 -16.86 -15.69 4.00
CA GLU A 243 -17.71 -14.60 3.51
C GLU A 243 -16.91 -13.41 2.98
N LEU A 244 -15.90 -12.94 3.71
CA LEU A 244 -15.24 -11.66 3.43
C LEU A 244 -14.11 -11.76 2.40
N LEU A 245 -13.29 -12.82 2.46
CA LEU A 245 -12.11 -12.91 1.59
C LEU A 245 -12.47 -12.93 0.09
N PRO A 246 -13.53 -13.61 -0.37
CA PRO A 246 -13.98 -13.52 -1.77
C PRO A 246 -14.42 -12.10 -2.18
N LYS A 247 -15.05 -11.34 -1.29
CA LYS A 247 -15.45 -9.94 -1.56
C LYS A 247 -14.21 -9.07 -1.82
N ILE A 248 -13.18 -9.23 -0.99
CA ILE A 248 -11.92 -8.46 -1.03
C ILE A 248 -11.00 -8.89 -2.18
N SER A 249 -11.05 -10.17 -2.58
CA SER A 249 -10.17 -10.76 -3.59
C SER A 249 -10.25 -10.06 -4.95
N GLY A 250 -9.11 -10.03 -5.66
CA GLY A 250 -9.03 -9.54 -7.03
C GLY A 250 -9.05 -8.01 -7.13
N GLY A 251 -8.43 -7.31 -6.17
CA GLY A 251 -8.26 -5.85 -6.24
C GLY A 251 -8.81 -5.05 -5.06
N GLY A 252 -9.15 -5.68 -3.94
CA GLY A 252 -9.30 -4.98 -2.66
C GLY A 252 -7.95 -4.70 -2.00
N LEU A 253 -7.96 -3.92 -0.92
CA LEU A 253 -6.76 -3.60 -0.16
C LEU A 253 -6.83 -4.17 1.26
N VAL A 254 -5.67 -4.53 1.81
CA VAL A 254 -5.52 -4.93 3.22
C VAL A 254 -4.51 -4.00 3.87
N PHE A 255 -4.83 -3.46 5.04
CA PHE A 255 -3.96 -2.57 5.79
C PHE A 255 -3.74 -3.08 7.21
N LEU A 256 -2.49 -3.42 7.53
CA LEU A 256 -2.08 -3.95 8.83
C LEU A 256 -1.32 -2.85 9.59
N PHE A 257 -1.95 -2.29 10.63
CA PHE A 257 -1.46 -1.15 11.39
C PHE A 257 -0.88 -1.59 12.74
N SER A 258 0.15 -0.89 13.23
CA SER A 258 0.51 -0.88 14.66
C SER A 258 1.23 0.43 15.02
N PRO A 259 0.96 1.06 16.17
CA PRO A 259 1.68 2.25 16.58
C PRO A 259 3.04 1.95 17.24
N LEU A 260 3.38 0.66 17.39
CA LEU A 260 4.53 0.22 18.19
C LEU A 260 5.85 0.18 17.40
N ASP A 261 5.83 0.57 16.14
CA ASP A 261 7.03 0.89 15.37
C ASP A 261 6.83 2.32 14.81
N ARG A 262 7.57 3.31 15.34
CA ARG A 262 7.41 4.70 14.90
C ARG A 262 8.10 4.97 13.57
N THR A 263 9.03 4.11 13.16
CA THR A 263 9.79 4.29 11.93
C THR A 263 8.88 3.98 10.74
N TRP A 264 8.19 2.84 10.74
CA TRP A 264 7.24 2.53 9.65
C TRP A 264 6.13 3.58 9.52
N MET A 265 5.62 4.09 10.66
CA MET A 265 4.54 5.09 10.61
C MET A 265 4.93 6.35 9.84
N ARG A 266 6.22 6.72 9.87
CA ARG A 266 6.75 7.91 9.20
C ARG A 266 7.23 7.64 7.77
N SER A 267 7.57 6.41 7.42
CA SER A 267 8.21 6.07 6.15
C SER A 267 7.34 5.27 5.19
N ASP A 268 6.15 4.80 5.62
CA ASP A 268 5.24 4.06 4.76
C ASP A 268 4.86 4.90 3.53
N PRO A 269 5.11 4.41 2.30
CA PRO A 269 4.98 5.23 1.10
C PRO A 269 3.55 5.67 0.78
N TRP A 270 2.54 5.02 1.38
CA TRP A 270 1.12 5.28 1.12
C TRP A 270 0.43 5.94 2.31
N ALA A 271 0.83 5.57 3.54
CA ALA A 271 0.18 6.01 4.77
C ALA A 271 0.83 7.22 5.44
N SER A 272 2.14 7.46 5.21
CA SER A 272 2.88 8.55 5.88
C SER A 272 2.98 9.83 5.04
N ARG A 273 2.65 9.75 3.75
CA ARG A 273 2.67 10.92 2.87
C ARG A 273 1.41 11.74 3.08
N ASP A 274 1.59 12.98 3.51
CA ASP A 274 0.65 14.03 3.13
C ASP A 274 0.66 14.08 1.60
N VAL A 275 -0.51 13.91 1.01
CA VAL A 275 -0.67 13.93 -0.43
C VAL A 275 -0.02 15.23 -0.94
N GLY A 276 0.89 15.15 -1.93
CA GLY A 276 1.54 16.33 -2.53
C GLY A 276 3.05 16.48 -2.37
N ARG A 277 3.77 15.64 -1.62
CA ARG A 277 5.25 15.66 -1.66
C ARG A 277 5.76 14.73 -2.76
N SER A 278 5.88 15.29 -3.97
CA SER A 278 6.60 14.67 -5.09
C SER A 278 7.99 14.25 -4.61
N THR A 279 8.34 12.98 -4.81
CA THR A 279 9.73 12.54 -4.77
C THR A 279 10.41 13.15 -5.98
N ARG A 280 11.22 14.19 -5.77
CA ARG A 280 12.38 14.37 -6.65
C ARG A 280 13.20 13.10 -6.51
N SER A 281 13.17 12.26 -7.53
CA SER A 281 14.21 11.25 -7.72
C SER A 281 15.51 12.03 -7.87
N ASN A 282 16.37 12.00 -6.85
CA ASN A 282 17.77 12.32 -7.08
C ASN A 282 18.36 11.19 -7.92
N GLY A 283 19.19 11.60 -8.88
CA GLY A 283 19.78 10.79 -9.94
C GLY A 283 20.67 9.65 -9.47
#